data_AF-A0A9W6TFE3-F1
#
_entry.id   AF-A0A9W6TFE3-F1
#
_cell.length_a   1.000
_cell.length_b   1.000
_cell.length_c   1.000
_cell.angle_alpha   90.00
_cell.angle_beta   90.00
_cell.angle_gamma   90.00
#
_symmetry.space_group_name_H-M   'P 1'
#
loop_
_entity.id
_entity.type
_entity.pdbx_description
1 polymer ?
#
loop_
_entity_poly.entity_id
_entity_poly.type
_entity_poly.pdbx_seq_one_letter_code
_entity_poly.pdbx_strand_id
1 'polypeptide(L)'
;MTADDVVNCLKVLKGNLAEYDTRHGLLFISASKFFLRNDIRTVKDTTSELRNAANQVAECESPSESEITAARSAVNAMSDAIEELKKSSRTRDNKNIKSRGIKGVVADMFGGNDSRDKEGEGEGESFSMGNKKVGSERILRAPDTVVEVVNSTLRDCFSGFPALKQQIQTAEKSLSPLFAQQSNEPASDPSNNQKVDSRNAEHGANV
;
A
#
# COMPACT_ATOMS: atom_id res chain seq x y z
N MET A 1 1.69 -0.75 12.64
CA MET A 1 1.22 0.16 11.59
C MET A 1 -0.29 0.09 11.57
N THR A 2 -0.95 1.21 11.81
CA THR A 2 -2.40 1.37 11.86
C THR A 2 -2.93 1.99 10.56
N ALA A 3 -4.24 1.94 10.33
CA ALA A 3 -4.86 2.65 9.22
C ALA A 3 -4.63 4.18 9.29
N ASP A 4 -4.59 4.75 10.49
CA ASP A 4 -4.32 6.17 10.69
C ASP A 4 -2.87 6.54 10.35
N ASP A 5 -1.91 5.66 10.65
CA ASP A 5 -0.50 5.83 10.24
C ASP A 5 -0.40 5.95 8.72
N VAL A 6 -1.14 5.10 8.00
CA VAL A 6 -1.18 5.11 6.53
C VAL A 6 -1.82 6.38 5.99
N VAL A 7 -2.97 6.80 6.54
CA VAL A 7 -3.65 8.04 6.13
C VAL A 7 -2.76 9.26 6.36
N ASN A 8 -2.08 9.32 7.51
CA ASN A 8 -1.15 10.40 7.82
C ASN A 8 0.06 10.38 6.89
N CYS A 9 0.57 9.19 6.53
CA CYS A 9 1.62 9.09 5.53
C CYS A 9 1.21 9.63 4.17
N LEU A 10 -0.01 9.34 3.72
CA LEU A 10 -0.51 9.87 2.44
C LEU A 10 -0.64 11.40 2.46
N LYS A 11 -0.95 11.99 3.63
CA LYS A 11 -0.93 13.46 3.78
C LYS A 11 0.49 14.01 3.63
N VAL A 12 1.48 13.39 4.30
CA VAL A 12 2.90 13.76 4.19
C VAL A 12 3.36 13.63 2.73
N LEU A 13 3.03 12.52 2.06
CA LEU A 13 3.37 12.30 0.65
C LEU A 13 2.79 13.41 -0.25
N LYS A 14 1.52 13.78 -0.06
CA LYS A 14 0.91 14.88 -0.82
C LYS A 14 1.61 16.23 -0.58
N GLY A 15 2.10 16.46 0.63
CA GLY A 15 2.90 17.64 0.98
C GLY A 15 4.25 17.62 0.27
N ASN A 16 4.99 16.52 0.39
CA ASN A 16 6.31 16.34 -0.23
C ASN A 16 6.25 16.43 -1.76
N LEU A 17 5.19 15.91 -2.38
CA LEU A 17 4.95 16.05 -3.82
C LEU A 17 4.67 17.50 -4.22
N ALA A 18 3.92 18.25 -3.39
CA ALA A 18 3.67 19.67 -3.65
C ALA A 18 4.97 20.48 -3.57
N GLU A 19 5.80 20.22 -2.56
CA GLU A 19 7.10 20.87 -2.41
C GLU A 19 8.03 20.51 -3.58
N TYR A 20 8.09 19.23 -3.96
CA TYR A 20 8.82 18.78 -5.14
C TYR A 20 8.38 19.53 -6.41
N ASP A 21 7.07 19.63 -6.63
CA ASP A 21 6.50 20.32 -7.79
C ASP A 21 6.89 21.82 -7.81
N THR A 22 6.85 22.49 -6.66
CA THR A 22 7.31 23.88 -6.53
C THR A 22 8.80 24.03 -6.85
N ARG A 23 9.66 23.17 -6.28
CA ARG A 23 11.12 23.21 -6.52
C ARG A 23 11.49 23.00 -7.99
N HIS A 24 10.68 22.24 -8.72
CA HIS A 24 10.93 21.89 -10.12
C HIS A 24 10.11 22.73 -11.12
N GLY A 25 9.39 23.76 -10.64
CA GLY A 25 8.58 24.65 -11.50
C GLY A 25 7.40 23.95 -12.20
N LEU A 26 6.91 22.84 -11.64
CA LEU A 26 5.81 22.06 -12.22
C LEU A 26 4.46 22.67 -11.82
N LEU A 27 3.88 23.50 -12.70
CA LEU A 27 2.61 24.17 -12.43
C LEU A 27 1.41 23.40 -13.01
N PHE A 28 0.44 23.09 -12.15
CA PHE A 28 -0.89 22.56 -12.44
C PHE A 28 -0.98 21.16 -13.09
N ILE A 29 -0.82 21.05 -14.42
CA ILE A 29 -1.12 19.81 -15.17
C ILE A 29 0.06 18.83 -15.16
N SER A 30 1.27 19.35 -15.06
CA SER A 30 2.52 18.58 -14.93
C SER A 30 2.88 18.30 -13.46
N ALA A 31 2.06 18.74 -12.51
CA ALA A 31 2.29 18.51 -11.10
C ALA A 31 2.27 17.00 -10.81
N SER A 32 3.35 16.49 -10.22
CA SER A 32 3.49 15.12 -9.74
C SER A 32 2.39 14.78 -8.73
N LYS A 33 2.02 15.75 -7.90
CA LYS A 33 0.86 15.66 -7.00
C LYS A 33 -0.46 15.39 -7.73
N PHE A 34 -0.68 16.02 -8.88
CA PHE A 34 -1.90 15.81 -9.67
C PHE A 34 -1.86 14.46 -10.38
N PHE A 35 -0.71 14.12 -10.96
CA PHE A 35 -0.50 12.84 -11.66
C PHE A 35 -0.74 11.63 -10.75
N LEU A 36 -0.25 11.67 -9.51
CA LEU A 36 -0.40 10.57 -8.55
C LEU A 36 -1.68 10.65 -7.71
N ARG A 37 -2.56 11.63 -7.96
CA ARG A 37 -3.73 11.87 -7.11
C ARG A 37 -4.67 10.67 -7.06
N ASN A 38 -4.87 10.01 -8.20
CA ASN A 38 -5.77 8.86 -8.28
C ASN A 38 -5.21 7.68 -7.47
N ASP A 39 -3.94 7.35 -7.66
CA ASP A 39 -3.29 6.24 -6.94
C ASP A 39 -3.25 6.50 -5.43
N ILE A 40 -2.94 7.73 -5.01
CA ILE A 40 -3.02 8.14 -3.59
C ILE A 40 -4.44 7.96 -3.05
N ARG A 41 -5.47 8.25 -3.85
CA ARG A 41 -6.86 8.03 -3.46
C ARG A 41 -7.17 6.53 -3.33
N THR A 42 -6.75 5.71 -4.30
CA THR A 42 -6.92 4.26 -4.26
C THR A 42 -6.29 3.66 -3.00
N VAL A 43 -5.05 4.05 -2.66
CA VAL A 43 -4.40 3.57 -1.42
C VAL A 43 -5.20 3.97 -0.17
N LYS A 44 -5.73 5.20 -0.13
CA LYS A 44 -6.54 5.67 1.00
C LYS A 44 -7.88 4.90 1.10
N ASP A 45 -8.51 4.61 -0.03
CA ASP A 45 -9.79 3.90 -0.07
C ASP A 45 -9.58 2.44 0.38
N THR A 46 -8.55 1.73 -0.11
CA THR A 46 -8.20 0.36 0.35
C THR A 46 -7.72 0.32 1.81
N THR A 47 -7.07 1.39 2.30
CA THR A 47 -6.75 1.53 3.74
C THR A 47 -8.02 1.61 4.59
N SER A 48 -9.07 2.26 4.09
CA SER A 48 -10.36 2.36 4.79
C SER A 48 -11.07 1.01 4.82
N GLU A 49 -10.99 0.23 3.74
CA GLU A 49 -11.48 -1.16 3.68
C GLU A 49 -10.74 -2.04 4.69
N LEU A 50 -9.41 -1.93 4.75
CA LEU A 50 -8.59 -2.66 5.73
C LEU A 50 -8.99 -2.29 7.16
N ARG A 51 -9.21 -1.00 7.45
CA ARG A 51 -9.69 -0.57 8.76
C ARG A 51 -11.04 -1.17 9.12
N ASN A 52 -11.97 -1.19 8.16
CA ASN A 52 -13.29 -1.78 8.38
C ASN A 52 -13.19 -3.29 8.65
N ALA A 53 -12.37 -4.01 7.87
CA ALA A 53 -12.13 -5.44 8.11
C ALA A 53 -11.47 -5.70 9.47
N ALA A 54 -10.51 -4.87 9.87
CA ALA A 54 -9.86 -4.96 11.18
C ALA A 54 -10.84 -4.71 12.34
N ASN A 55 -11.75 -3.74 12.18
CA ASN A 55 -12.78 -3.47 13.19
C ASN A 55 -13.76 -4.64 13.32
N GLN A 56 -14.17 -5.27 12.21
CA GLN A 56 -15.02 -6.47 12.26
C GLN A 56 -14.34 -7.62 13.00
N VAL A 57 -13.04 -7.85 12.75
CA VAL A 57 -12.26 -8.86 13.47
C VAL A 57 -12.17 -8.54 14.98
N ALA A 58 -12.06 -7.26 15.34
CA ALA A 58 -11.95 -6.83 16.74
C ALA A 58 -13.28 -6.88 17.51
N GLU A 59 -14.41 -6.74 16.82
CA GLU A 59 -15.76 -6.82 17.39
C GLU A 59 -16.21 -8.28 17.62
N CYS A 60 -15.60 -9.24 16.92
CA CYS A 60 -15.88 -10.66 17.09
C CYS A 60 -15.10 -11.28 18.27
N GLU A 61 -15.84 -11.92 19.19
CA GLU A 61 -15.29 -12.64 20.34
C GLU A 61 -14.39 -13.82 19.91
N SER A 62 -14.66 -14.37 18.72
CA SER A 62 -13.80 -15.30 17.99
C SER A 62 -13.80 -14.93 16.49
N PRO A 63 -12.69 -14.47 15.90
CA PRO A 63 -12.63 -14.08 14.49
C PRO A 63 -13.03 -15.23 13.55
N SER A 64 -13.98 -14.98 12.64
CA SER A 64 -14.45 -15.98 11.68
C SER A 64 -13.52 -16.11 10.46
N GLU A 65 -13.55 -17.25 9.76
CA GLU A 65 -12.76 -17.46 8.53
C GLU A 65 -13.05 -16.39 7.47
N SER A 66 -14.31 -15.98 7.35
CA SER A 66 -14.73 -14.92 6.42
C SER A 66 -14.14 -13.56 6.77
N GLU A 67 -14.06 -13.20 8.06
CA GLU A 67 -13.48 -11.93 8.51
C GLU A 67 -11.97 -11.88 8.28
N ILE A 68 -11.27 -12.99 8.55
CA ILE A 68 -9.82 -13.06 8.35
C ILE A 68 -9.49 -13.08 6.87
N THR A 69 -10.31 -13.75 6.06
CA THR A 69 -10.18 -13.73 4.60
C THR A 69 -10.45 -12.34 4.06
N ALA A 70 -11.44 -11.61 4.59
CA ALA A 70 -11.68 -10.22 4.25
C ALA A 70 -10.50 -9.32 4.63
N ALA A 71 -9.94 -9.48 5.83
CA ALA A 71 -8.76 -8.75 6.29
C ALA A 71 -7.53 -9.03 5.40
N ARG A 72 -7.30 -10.30 5.01
CA ARG A 72 -6.23 -10.69 4.08
C ARG A 72 -6.42 -10.06 2.71
N SER A 73 -7.64 -10.13 2.18
CA SER A 73 -7.99 -9.53 0.89
C SER A 73 -7.73 -8.03 0.90
N ALA A 74 -8.16 -7.33 1.95
CA ALA A 74 -7.94 -5.89 2.11
C ALA A 74 -6.45 -5.52 2.23
N VAL A 75 -5.64 -6.31 2.96
CA VAL A 75 -4.18 -6.11 3.03
C VAL A 75 -3.51 -6.29 1.66
N ASN A 76 -3.92 -7.30 0.89
CA ASN A 76 -3.37 -7.52 -0.45
C ASN A 76 -3.79 -6.39 -1.41
N ALA A 77 -5.06 -5.99 -1.40
CA ALA A 77 -5.54 -4.87 -2.20
C ALA A 77 -4.80 -3.57 -1.88
N MET A 78 -4.52 -3.30 -0.59
CA MET A 78 -3.70 -2.16 -0.18
C MET A 78 -2.25 -2.30 -0.68
N SER A 79 -1.65 -3.50 -0.60
CA SER A 79 -0.30 -3.77 -1.12
C SER A 79 -0.21 -3.47 -2.61
N ASP A 80 -1.16 -3.95 -3.39
CA ASP A 80 -1.21 -3.78 -4.84
C ASP A 80 -1.40 -2.30 -5.22
N ALA A 81 -2.26 -1.58 -4.49
CA ALA A 81 -2.44 -0.15 -4.67
C ALA A 81 -1.16 0.65 -4.41
N ILE A 82 -0.38 0.28 -3.38
CA ILE A 82 0.92 0.90 -3.09
C ILE A 82 1.95 0.57 -4.18
N GLU A 83 1.94 -0.64 -4.73
CA GLU A 83 2.82 -1.02 -5.84
C GLU A 83 2.51 -0.24 -7.11
N GLU A 84 1.22 -0.09 -7.46
CA GLU A 84 0.80 0.73 -8.59
C GLU A 84 1.16 2.21 -8.38
N LEU A 85 1.01 2.77 -7.17
CA LEU A 85 1.51 4.12 -6.85
C LEU A 85 3.01 4.26 -7.15
N LYS A 86 3.84 3.27 -6.74
CA LYS A 86 5.27 3.26 -7.04
C LYS A 86 5.54 3.18 -8.55
N LYS A 87 4.80 2.33 -9.26
CA LYS A 87 4.94 2.15 -10.71
C LYS A 87 4.54 3.41 -11.49
N SER A 88 3.47 4.09 -11.08
CA SER A 88 3.06 5.38 -11.62
C SER A 88 4.13 6.45 -11.40
N SER A 89 4.76 6.50 -10.22
CA SER A 89 5.87 7.44 -9.96
C SER A 89 7.05 7.21 -10.91
N ARG A 90 7.44 5.94 -11.15
CA ARG A 90 8.49 5.59 -12.13
C ARG A 90 8.10 6.01 -13.55
N THR A 91 6.84 5.84 -13.91
CA THR A 91 6.31 6.24 -15.22
C THR A 91 6.40 7.76 -15.39
N ARG A 92 6.13 8.52 -14.33
CA ARG A 92 6.26 9.98 -14.33
C ARG A 92 7.70 10.40 -14.57
N ASP A 93 8.65 9.83 -13.82
CA ASP A 93 10.07 10.15 -13.99
C ASP A 93 10.58 9.77 -15.38
N ASN A 94 10.21 8.59 -15.90
CA ASN A 94 10.59 8.16 -17.24
C ASN A 94 10.04 9.09 -18.34
N LYS A 95 8.80 9.58 -18.20
CA LYS A 95 8.23 10.56 -19.13
C LYS A 95 8.98 11.90 -19.09
N ASN A 96 9.41 12.35 -17.92
CA ASN A 96 10.22 13.57 -17.77
C ASN A 96 11.65 13.41 -18.33
N ILE A 97 12.29 12.25 -18.17
CA ILE A 97 13.60 11.96 -18.75
C ILE A 97 13.52 11.92 -20.28
N LYS A 98 12.52 11.22 -20.84
CA LYS A 98 12.32 11.10 -22.29
C LYS A 98 11.97 12.43 -22.94
N SER A 99 11.16 13.29 -22.30
CA SER A 99 10.85 14.63 -22.82
C SER A 99 12.05 15.59 -22.76
N ARG A 100 12.98 15.39 -21.81
CA ARG A 100 14.23 16.16 -21.70
C ARG A 100 15.31 15.66 -22.68
N GLY A 101 15.26 14.41 -23.12
CA GLY A 101 16.29 13.77 -23.97
C GLY A 101 16.51 14.38 -25.37
N ILE A 102 15.63 15.26 -25.86
CA ILE A 102 15.82 15.99 -27.13
C ILE A 102 15.92 17.51 -26.90
N LYS A 103 15.23 18.04 -25.88
CA LYS A 103 15.21 19.47 -25.55
C LYS A 103 16.39 19.92 -24.65
N GLY A 104 16.99 18.99 -23.90
CA GLY A 104 18.12 19.26 -22.99
C GLY A 104 19.44 19.53 -23.71
N VAL A 105 19.69 18.85 -24.84
CA VAL A 105 20.91 19.09 -25.65
C VAL A 105 20.92 20.50 -26.24
N VAL A 106 19.76 21.04 -26.61
CA VAL A 106 19.68 22.40 -27.21
C VAL A 106 19.68 23.52 -26.17
N ALA A 107 19.16 23.28 -24.96
CA ALA A 107 19.16 24.30 -23.90
C ALA A 107 20.56 24.49 -23.27
N ASP A 108 21.34 23.43 -23.14
CA ASP A 108 22.75 23.53 -22.70
C ASP A 108 23.68 24.11 -23.79
N MET A 109 23.22 24.19 -25.05
CA MET A 109 23.99 24.77 -26.17
C MET A 109 23.61 26.22 -26.53
N PHE A 110 22.52 26.77 -25.99
CA PHE A 110 22.04 28.13 -26.31
C PHE A 110 22.18 29.14 -25.16
N GLY A 111 22.92 28.79 -24.10
CA GLY A 111 23.34 29.70 -23.03
C GLY A 111 24.65 30.44 -23.33
N GLY A 112 24.95 30.74 -24.59
CA GLY A 112 26.13 31.49 -25.01
C GLY A 112 25.83 32.98 -25.10
N ASN A 113 26.08 33.71 -24.01
CA ASN A 113 26.03 35.16 -23.95
C ASN A 113 27.04 35.79 -24.93
N ASP A 114 26.57 36.75 -25.72
CA ASP A 114 27.42 37.69 -26.45
C ASP A 114 27.98 38.72 -25.45
N SER A 115 29.30 38.72 -25.24
CA SER A 115 30.07 39.83 -24.64
C SER A 115 31.55 39.65 -24.94
N ARG A 116 32.14 40.73 -25.42
CA ARG A 116 33.49 40.84 -25.97
C ARG A 116 34.59 40.78 -24.88
N ASP A 117 35.78 40.45 -25.38
CA ASP A 117 37.11 40.89 -24.94
C ASP A 117 37.82 40.21 -23.75
N LYS A 118 38.89 39.48 -24.15
CA LYS A 118 40.28 39.47 -23.66
C LYS A 118 40.83 38.23 -22.93
N GLU A 119 42.03 37.90 -23.42
CA GLU A 119 42.97 36.82 -23.12
C GLU A 119 43.38 36.71 -21.65
N GLY A 120 43.73 35.49 -21.24
CA GLY A 120 44.49 35.24 -20.01
C GLY A 120 44.42 33.80 -19.50
N GLU A 121 45.31 32.94 -20.04
CA GLU A 121 46.08 31.86 -19.37
C GLU A 121 45.41 30.84 -18.42
N GLY A 122 45.71 29.55 -18.66
CA GLY A 122 45.98 28.58 -17.58
C GLY A 122 45.06 27.36 -17.49
N GLU A 123 45.54 26.24 -18.06
CA GLU A 123 45.53 24.87 -17.51
C GLU A 123 44.24 24.42 -16.78
N GLY A 124 43.40 23.52 -17.30
CA GLY A 124 43.78 22.21 -17.82
C GLY A 124 43.74 21.12 -16.75
N GLU A 125 42.62 20.96 -16.02
CA GLU A 125 42.41 19.75 -15.22
C GLU A 125 41.07 19.07 -15.57
N SER A 126 41.22 17.97 -16.30
CA SER A 126 40.17 17.04 -16.69
C SER A 126 39.75 16.22 -15.47
N PHE A 127 38.51 16.44 -15.00
CA PHE A 127 37.84 15.47 -14.13
C PHE A 127 36.64 14.87 -14.83
N SER A 128 36.92 13.79 -15.53
CA SER A 128 35.97 12.71 -15.77
C SER A 128 35.57 12.11 -14.41
N MET A 129 34.31 12.26 -14.02
CA MET A 129 33.70 11.58 -12.87
C MET A 129 32.35 11.07 -13.37
N GLY A 130 32.21 9.83 -13.83
CA GLY A 130 32.47 8.63 -13.05
C GLY A 130 31.22 8.34 -12.24
N ASN A 131 30.31 7.55 -12.81
CA ASN A 131 29.11 7.03 -12.15
C ASN A 131 29.54 6.20 -10.92
N LYS A 132 29.60 6.82 -9.74
CA LYS A 132 29.83 6.14 -8.47
C LYS A 132 28.55 6.12 -7.66
N LYS A 133 27.94 4.94 -7.62
CA LYS A 133 26.94 4.52 -6.65
C LYS A 133 27.68 4.09 -5.39
N VAL A 134 27.80 4.98 -4.40
CA VAL A 134 28.18 4.73 -2.99
C VAL A 134 27.50 5.86 -2.22
N GLY A 135 26.55 5.66 -1.29
CA GLY A 135 26.63 4.79 -0.14
C GLY A 135 26.79 5.69 1.09
N SER A 136 25.65 5.94 1.75
CA SER A 136 25.51 6.45 3.13
C SER A 136 25.98 7.88 3.44
N GLU A 137 25.02 8.74 3.84
CA GLU A 137 25.02 9.51 5.10
C GLU A 137 24.25 10.84 4.93
N ARG A 138 23.04 10.85 5.50
CA ARG A 138 22.21 11.93 6.09
C ARG A 138 22.52 13.43 5.88
N ILE A 139 23.12 13.86 4.79
CA ILE A 139 22.88 15.22 4.27
C ILE A 139 21.61 15.09 3.44
N LEU A 140 20.52 15.71 3.90
CA LEU A 140 19.20 15.66 3.26
C LEU A 140 19.26 16.34 1.88
N ARG A 141 19.90 15.70 0.90
CA ARG A 141 19.77 16.08 -0.50
C ARG A 141 18.29 15.98 -0.82
N ALA A 142 17.73 17.09 -1.28
CA ALA A 142 16.36 17.15 -1.73
C ALA A 142 16.14 16.02 -2.76
N PRO A 143 15.03 15.26 -2.68
CA PRO A 143 14.67 14.31 -3.71
C PRO A 143 14.58 15.00 -5.06
N ASP A 144 15.35 14.50 -6.03
CA ASP A 144 15.43 15.07 -7.38
C ASP A 144 14.51 14.31 -8.36
N THR A 145 13.80 13.29 -7.88
CA THR A 145 12.82 12.52 -8.67
C THR A 145 11.55 12.23 -7.87
N VAL A 146 10.44 12.01 -8.58
CA VAL A 146 9.15 11.67 -7.95
C VAL A 146 9.23 10.29 -7.26
N VAL A 147 9.96 9.34 -7.86
CA VAL A 147 10.25 8.03 -7.27
C VAL A 147 10.95 8.14 -5.93
N GLU A 148 11.93 9.03 -5.79
CA GLU A 148 12.63 9.23 -4.52
C GLU A 148 11.70 9.82 -3.46
N VAL A 149 10.86 10.79 -3.82
CA VAL A 149 9.84 11.34 -2.90
C VAL A 149 8.88 10.25 -2.42
N VAL A 150 8.37 9.44 -3.35
CA VAL A 150 7.43 8.35 -3.03
C VAL A 150 8.11 7.27 -2.18
N ASN A 151 9.28 6.79 -2.58
CA ASN A 151 9.98 5.72 -1.87
C ASN A 151 10.47 6.13 -0.48
N SER A 152 10.99 7.35 -0.33
CA SER A 152 11.42 7.86 0.98
C SER A 152 10.22 7.96 1.93
N THR A 153 9.15 8.60 1.49
CA THR A 153 7.92 8.74 2.29
C THR A 153 7.34 7.37 2.65
N LEU A 154 7.23 6.45 1.68
CA LEU A 154 6.66 5.12 1.94
C LEU A 154 7.55 4.29 2.89
N ARG A 155 8.87 4.34 2.74
CA ARG A 155 9.79 3.60 3.63
C ARG A 155 9.64 4.06 5.08
N ASP A 156 9.52 5.37 5.27
CA ASP A 156 9.52 5.96 6.61
C ASP A 156 8.18 5.69 7.32
N CYS A 157 7.06 5.60 6.59
CA CYS A 157 5.75 5.34 7.21
C CYS A 157 5.29 3.87 7.20
N PHE A 158 5.71 3.05 6.21
CA PHE A 158 5.19 1.69 6.01
C PHE A 158 6.14 0.59 6.49
N SER A 159 7.12 0.94 7.33
CA SER A 159 8.08 -0.01 7.90
C SER A 159 7.41 -1.17 8.67
N GLY A 160 6.21 -0.95 9.21
CA GLY A 160 5.43 -1.97 9.92
C GLY A 160 4.50 -2.82 9.05
N PHE A 161 4.40 -2.56 7.75
CA PHE A 161 3.51 -3.33 6.86
C PHE A 161 3.88 -4.81 6.73
N PRO A 162 5.17 -5.19 6.58
CA PRO A 162 5.54 -6.60 6.50
C PRO A 162 5.16 -7.39 7.75
N ALA A 163 5.29 -6.77 8.93
CA ALA A 163 4.88 -7.37 10.20
C ALA A 163 3.37 -7.62 10.25
N LEU A 164 2.56 -6.65 9.81
CA LEU A 164 1.10 -6.81 9.72
C LEU A 164 0.69 -7.97 8.80
N LYS A 165 1.32 -8.06 7.61
CA LYS A 165 1.07 -9.16 6.67
C LYS A 165 1.37 -10.54 7.29
N GLN A 166 2.48 -10.63 8.03
CA GLN A 166 2.85 -11.86 8.74
C GLN A 166 1.87 -12.21 9.86
N GLN A 167 1.39 -11.22 10.63
CA GLN A 167 0.43 -11.45 11.71
C GLN A 167 -0.89 -12.04 11.19
N ILE A 168 -1.44 -11.51 10.10
CA ILE A 168 -2.67 -12.02 9.48
C ILE A 168 -2.45 -13.44 8.94
N GLN A 169 -1.30 -13.71 8.31
CA GLN A 169 -0.95 -15.03 7.81
C GLN A 169 -0.80 -16.06 8.94
N THR A 170 -0.25 -15.66 10.09
CA THR A 170 -0.15 -16.53 11.27
C THR A 170 -1.52 -16.80 11.87
N ALA A 171 -2.37 -15.77 12.01
CA ALA A 171 -3.74 -15.91 12.51
C ALA A 171 -4.58 -16.87 11.65
N GLU A 172 -4.48 -16.77 10.33
CA GLU A 172 -5.09 -17.72 9.38
C GLU A 172 -4.63 -19.15 9.64
N LYS A 173 -3.32 -19.38 9.72
CA LYS A 173 -2.76 -20.73 9.94
C LYS A 173 -3.17 -21.33 11.27
N SER A 174 -3.31 -20.52 12.32
CA SER A 174 -3.75 -21.01 13.64
C SER A 174 -5.21 -21.43 13.67
N LEU A 175 -6.02 -20.94 12.73
CA LEU A 175 -7.45 -21.24 12.68
C LEU A 175 -7.80 -22.38 11.72
N SER A 176 -6.93 -22.70 10.76
CA SER A 176 -7.11 -23.85 9.87
C SER A 176 -7.39 -25.19 10.61
N PRO A 177 -6.78 -25.50 11.77
CA PRO A 177 -7.09 -26.72 12.53
C PRO A 177 -8.35 -26.61 13.41
N LEU A 178 -8.68 -25.42 13.91
CA LEU A 178 -9.77 -25.21 14.87
C LEU A 178 -11.16 -25.51 14.27
N PHE A 179 -11.31 -25.30 12.95
CA PHE A 179 -12.57 -25.51 12.24
C PHE A 179 -12.74 -26.91 11.63
N ALA A 180 -11.66 -27.63 11.36
CA ALA A 180 -11.72 -29.06 10.99
C ALA A 180 -12.28 -29.94 12.13
N GLN A 181 -12.24 -29.43 13.36
CA GLN A 181 -12.80 -30.08 14.54
C GLN A 181 -14.30 -29.77 14.73
N GLN A 182 -14.76 -28.57 14.35
CA GLN A 182 -16.17 -28.15 14.43
C GLN A 182 -17.08 -28.87 13.42
N SER A 183 -16.53 -29.36 12.29
CA SER A 183 -17.26 -30.18 11.33
C SER A 183 -17.39 -31.66 11.74
N ASN A 184 -16.84 -32.05 12.89
CA ASN A 184 -16.84 -33.43 13.39
C ASN A 184 -17.60 -33.59 14.72
N GLU A 185 -18.39 -32.60 15.16
CA GLU A 185 -19.26 -32.76 16.32
C GLU A 185 -20.48 -33.62 15.91
N PRO A 186 -20.64 -34.85 16.47
CA PRO A 186 -21.81 -35.67 16.16
C PRO A 186 -23.05 -34.98 16.72
N ALA A 187 -23.96 -34.59 15.82
CA ALA A 187 -25.32 -34.26 16.19
C ALA A 187 -25.87 -35.39 17.06
N SER A 188 -26.12 -35.10 18.32
CA SER A 188 -26.76 -36.04 19.24
C SER A 188 -28.18 -36.28 18.74
N ASP A 189 -28.37 -37.45 18.14
CA ASP A 189 -29.61 -38.01 17.64
C ASP A 189 -30.69 -38.06 18.75
N PRO A 190 -31.87 -37.43 18.62
CA PRO A 190 -33.03 -37.78 19.42
C PRO A 190 -33.92 -38.70 18.61
N SER A 191 -33.60 -39.99 18.57
CA SER A 191 -34.54 -41.01 18.12
C SER A 191 -34.38 -42.28 18.93
N ASN A 192 -35.24 -42.43 19.96
CA ASN A 192 -35.66 -43.75 20.39
C ASN A 192 -37.19 -43.84 20.24
N ASN A 193 -37.59 -44.69 19.31
CA ASN A 193 -38.95 -45.00 18.92
C ASN A 193 -39.62 -45.92 19.96
N GLN A 194 -40.93 -45.77 20.16
CA GLN A 194 -41.77 -46.97 20.32
C GLN A 194 -43.16 -46.76 19.74
N LYS A 195 -43.37 -47.37 18.58
CA LYS A 195 -44.65 -47.65 17.94
C LYS A 195 -45.08 -49.06 18.38
N VAL A 196 -46.36 -49.29 18.67
CA VAL A 196 -47.20 -50.37 18.09
C VAL A 196 -48.56 -50.50 18.80
N ASP A 197 -49.56 -50.66 17.94
CA ASP A 197 -51.01 -50.78 18.03
C ASP A 197 -51.71 -51.74 19.02
N SER A 198 -52.87 -51.26 19.51
CA SER A 198 -54.23 -51.85 19.52
C SER A 198 -54.50 -53.31 19.95
N ARG A 199 -55.29 -53.50 21.04
CA ARG A 199 -56.57 -54.25 21.10
C ARG A 199 -57.23 -54.34 22.50
N ASN A 200 -58.55 -54.05 22.53
CA ASN A 200 -59.65 -54.40 23.44
C ASN A 200 -59.45 -54.77 24.93
N ALA A 201 -60.23 -54.10 25.81
CA ALA A 201 -61.16 -54.76 26.72
C ALA A 201 -62.20 -53.76 27.28
N GLU A 202 -63.48 -54.08 27.11
CA GLU A 202 -64.62 -53.47 27.80
C GLU A 202 -64.59 -53.78 29.31
N HIS A 203 -65.03 -52.83 30.15
CA HIS A 203 -66.05 -52.97 31.22
C HIS A 203 -65.87 -51.93 32.35
N GLY A 204 -66.94 -51.15 32.60
CA GLY A 204 -67.50 -51.02 33.95
C GLY A 204 -67.05 -49.89 34.89
N ALA A 205 -67.95 -48.89 35.00
CA ALA A 205 -68.57 -48.39 36.25
C ALA A 205 -67.99 -47.19 37.03
N ASN A 206 -68.98 -46.37 37.47
CA ASN A 206 -69.06 -45.42 38.60
C ASN A 206 -68.42 -44.02 38.42
N VAL A 207 -69.09 -42.89 38.64
CA VAL A 207 -70.35 -42.53 39.36
C VAL A 207 -71.05 -41.39 38.60
#